data_AF-A0A811LF18-F1
#
_entry.id   AF-A0A811LF18-F1
#
_cell.length_a   1.000
_cell.length_b   1.000
_cell.length_c   1.000
_cell.angle_alpha   90.00
_cell.angle_beta   90.00
_cell.angle_gamma   90.00
#
_symmetry.space_group_name_H-M   'P 1'
#
loop_
_entity.id
_entity.type
_entity.pdbx_description
1 polymer ?
#
loop_
_entity_poly.entity_id
_entity_poly.type
_entity_poly.pdbx_seq_one_letter_code
_entity_poly.pdbx_strand_id
1 'polypeptide(L)'
;MDLSPVSWAYIIAAFNGFVAVLALSLAIGVYLFVRRTIVNEMAKMSNILPGAMESLSYAEIPIQVVALICNYMNISFEDMAKEYKKDSQNRRTIVIQTFRKDPVTMAFVDSFQSKFIQFGYVGEDLVTGNKE
;
A
#
# COMPACT_ATOMS: atom_id res chain seq x y z
N MET A 1 51.15 -32.95 29.43
CA MET A 1 51.59 -31.57 29.67
C MET A 1 50.35 -30.80 30.06
N ASP A 2 50.21 -30.48 31.34
CA ASP A 2 49.09 -29.67 31.81
C ASP A 2 49.37 -28.21 31.47
N LEU A 3 48.44 -27.58 30.76
CA LEU A 3 48.52 -26.17 30.43
C LEU A 3 48.42 -25.33 31.70
N SER A 4 49.26 -24.31 31.81
CA SER A 4 49.19 -23.38 32.93
C SER A 4 47.82 -22.66 32.95
N PRO A 5 47.31 -22.24 34.11
CA PRO A 5 46.06 -21.49 34.22
C PRO A 5 46.03 -20.23 33.33
N VAL A 6 47.20 -19.61 33.12
CA VAL A 6 47.37 -18.44 32.25
C VAL A 6 47.17 -18.81 30.77
N SER A 7 47.71 -19.96 30.34
CA SER A 7 47.52 -20.46 28.97
C SER A 7 46.04 -20.77 28.69
N TRP A 8 45.31 -21.31 29.66
CA TRP A 8 43.87 -21.52 29.55
C TRP A 8 43.09 -20.21 29.41
N ALA A 9 43.45 -19.17 30.17
CA ALA A 9 42.81 -17.86 30.06
C ALA A 9 42.97 -17.25 28.67
N TYR A 10 44.15 -17.37 28.05
CA TYR A 10 44.39 -16.88 26.68
C TYR A 10 43.56 -17.64 25.63
N ILE A 11 43.42 -18.96 25.76
CA ILE A 11 42.61 -19.78 24.83
C ILE A 11 41.13 -19.39 24.92
N ILE A 12 40.61 -19.22 26.15
CA ILE A 12 39.22 -18.80 26.37
C ILE A 12 38.98 -17.40 25.84
N ALA A 13 39.92 -16.46 26.08
CA ALA A 13 39.83 -15.10 25.56
C ALA A 13 39.86 -15.08 24.02
N ALA A 14 40.72 -15.88 23.38
CA ALA A 14 40.79 -16.00 21.93
C ALA A 14 39.50 -16.58 21.34
N PHE A 15 38.95 -17.62 21.96
CA PHE A 15 37.68 -18.22 21.54
C PHE A 15 36.50 -17.24 21.66
N ASN A 16 36.40 -16.54 22.79
CA ASN A 16 35.37 -15.51 22.98
C ASN A 16 35.52 -14.34 22.00
N GLY A 17 36.75 -13.91 21.73
CA GLY A 17 37.04 -12.89 20.72
C GLY A 17 36.60 -13.33 19.33
N PHE A 18 36.88 -14.57 18.94
CA PHE A 18 36.45 -15.14 17.67
C PHE A 18 34.91 -15.18 17.55
N VAL A 19 34.22 -15.65 18.59
CA VAL A 19 32.75 -15.69 18.63
C VAL A 19 32.16 -14.28 18.55
N ALA A 20 32.74 -13.31 19.25
CA ALA A 20 32.28 -11.92 19.21
C ALA A 20 32.42 -11.28 17.82
N VAL A 21 33.54 -11.53 17.13
CA VAL A 21 33.75 -11.05 15.75
C VAL A 21 32.76 -11.69 14.78
N LEU A 22 32.48 -12.99 14.92
CA LEU A 22 31.47 -13.67 14.12
C LEU A 22 30.06 -13.11 14.37
N ALA A 23 29.68 -12.91 15.63
CA ALA A 23 28.39 -12.35 16.00
C ALA A 23 28.21 -10.93 15.45
N LEU A 24 29.24 -10.09 15.55
CA LEU A 24 29.22 -8.73 15.00
C LEU A 24 29.09 -8.74 13.47
N SER A 25 29.82 -9.63 12.80
CA SER A 25 29.76 -9.76 11.33
C SER A 25 28.37 -10.21 10.87
N LEU A 26 27.74 -11.16 11.58
CA LEU A 26 26.36 -11.58 11.34
C LEU A 26 25.36 -10.45 11.55
N ALA A 27 25.50 -9.69 12.65
CA ALA A 27 24.63 -8.55 12.93
C ALA A 27 24.71 -7.49 11.83
N ILE A 28 25.93 -7.16 11.36
CA ILE A 28 26.13 -6.24 10.23
C ILE A 28 25.50 -6.81 8.95
N GLY A 29 25.68 -8.10 8.68
CA GLY A 29 25.09 -8.77 7.52
C GLY A 29 23.57 -8.67 7.50
N VAL A 30 22.92 -8.99 8.63
CA VAL A 30 21.46 -8.88 8.78
C VAL A 30 21.00 -7.43 8.62
N TYR A 31 21.69 -6.48 9.26
CA TYR A 31 21.36 -5.06 9.13
C TYR A 31 21.41 -4.59 7.67
N LEU A 32 22.46 -4.93 6.93
CA LEU A 32 22.60 -4.57 5.52
C LEU A 32 21.55 -5.25 4.63
N PHE A 33 21.21 -6.50 4.92
CA PHE A 33 20.15 -7.22 4.20
C PHE A 33 18.79 -6.56 4.41
N VAL A 34 18.39 -6.32 5.67
CA VAL A 34 17.14 -5.65 6.00
C VAL A 34 17.08 -4.26 5.40
N ARG A 35 18.16 -3.48 5.50
CA ARG A 35 18.23 -2.14 4.89
C ARG A 35 18.02 -2.18 3.38
N ARG A 36 18.63 -3.14 2.67
CA ARG A 36 18.41 -3.30 1.22
C ARG A 36 16.97 -3.67 0.89
N THR A 37 16.39 -4.60 1.63
CA THR A 37 14.98 -4.99 1.44
C THR A 37 14.05 -3.79 1.65
N ILE A 38 14.22 -3.03 2.73
CA ILE A 38 13.42 -1.84 3.01
C ILE A 38 13.58 -0.80 1.89
N VAL A 39 14.80 -0.49 1.49
CA VAL A 39 15.04 0.50 0.41
C VAL A 39 14.39 0.06 -0.91
N ASN A 40 14.47 -1.23 -1.25
CA ASN A 40 13.84 -1.77 -2.46
C ASN A 40 12.31 -1.71 -2.39
N GLU A 41 11.70 -2.05 -1.27
CA GLU A 41 10.24 -1.96 -1.10
C GLU A 41 9.76 -0.50 -1.07
N MET A 42 10.51 0.40 -0.42
CA MET A 42 10.20 1.84 -0.47
C MET A 42 10.32 2.42 -1.88
N ALA A 43 11.29 1.97 -2.68
CA ALA A 43 11.42 2.37 -4.07
C ALA A 43 10.22 1.90 -4.92
N LYS A 44 9.76 0.66 -4.73
CA LYS A 44 8.53 0.17 -5.37
C LYS A 44 7.32 0.99 -4.97
N MET A 45 7.17 1.27 -3.68
CA MET A 45 6.04 2.06 -3.17
C MET A 45 6.08 3.50 -3.69
N SER A 46 7.27 4.11 -3.78
CA SER A 46 7.44 5.45 -4.36
C SER A 46 7.05 5.54 -5.84
N ASN A 47 7.07 4.44 -6.58
CA ASN A 47 6.61 4.40 -7.97
C ASN A 47 5.08 4.25 -8.07
N ILE A 48 4.46 3.60 -7.08
CA ILE A 48 3.01 3.33 -7.07
C ILE A 48 2.24 4.50 -6.43
N LEU A 49 2.81 5.15 -5.41
CA LEU A 49 2.15 6.20 -4.63
C LEU A 49 1.65 7.38 -5.47
N PRO A 50 2.43 7.93 -6.43
CA PRO A 50 1.96 9.05 -7.25
C PRO A 50 0.74 8.66 -8.10
N GLY A 51 0.74 7.48 -8.71
CA GLY A 51 -0.40 6.99 -9.48
C GLY A 51 -1.64 6.72 -8.61
N ALA A 52 -1.43 6.26 -7.37
CA ALA A 52 -2.51 6.11 -6.40
C ALA A 52 -3.09 7.48 -5.97
N MET A 53 -2.23 8.48 -5.74
CA MET A 53 -2.65 9.86 -5.42
C MET A 53 -3.37 10.53 -6.60
N GLU A 54 -2.91 10.31 -7.83
CA GLU A 54 -3.59 10.79 -9.03
C GLU A 54 -4.96 10.09 -9.20
N SER A 55 -5.02 8.78 -8.96
CA SER A 55 -6.27 8.02 -8.97
C SER A 55 -7.26 8.49 -7.89
N LEU A 56 -6.76 8.87 -6.71
CA LEU A 56 -7.57 9.50 -5.67
C LEU A 56 -8.16 10.84 -6.14
N SER A 57 -7.37 11.68 -6.82
CA SER A 57 -7.85 12.93 -7.41
C SER A 57 -8.95 12.70 -8.47
N TYR A 58 -8.82 11.66 -9.31
CA TYR A 58 -9.89 11.28 -10.24
C TYR A 58 -11.13 10.68 -9.55
N ALA A 59 -10.93 9.94 -8.45
CA ALA A 59 -12.02 9.44 -7.61
C ALA A 59 -12.73 10.56 -6.83
N GLU A 60 -12.08 11.71 -6.67
CA GLU A 60 -12.63 12.91 -6.04
C GLU A 60 -13.42 13.80 -6.99
N ILE A 61 -13.51 13.49 -8.31
CA ILE A 61 -14.35 14.28 -9.22
C ILE A 61 -15.80 14.24 -8.70
N PRO A 62 -16.34 15.37 -8.22
CA PRO A 62 -17.65 15.40 -7.62
C PRO A 62 -18.72 15.11 -8.67
N ILE A 63 -19.78 14.39 -8.30
CA ILE A 63 -20.86 14.05 -9.23
C ILE A 63 -21.50 15.28 -9.89
N GLN A 64 -21.40 16.45 -9.23
CA GLN A 64 -21.88 17.73 -9.72
C GLN A 64 -21.09 18.20 -10.94
N VAL A 65 -19.78 17.94 -11.00
CA VAL A 65 -18.93 18.23 -12.16
C VAL A 65 -19.31 17.32 -13.33
N VAL A 66 -19.58 16.05 -13.04
CA VAL A 66 -20.06 15.10 -14.06
C VAL A 66 -21.42 15.54 -14.60
N ALA A 67 -22.35 15.94 -13.72
CA ALA A 67 -23.65 16.46 -14.10
C ALA A 67 -23.53 17.73 -14.97
N LEU A 68 -22.58 18.62 -14.67
CA LEU A 68 -22.31 19.82 -15.48
C LEU A 68 -21.84 19.45 -16.89
N ILE A 69 -20.94 18.47 -17.03
CA ILE A 69 -20.46 17.98 -18.33
C ILE A 69 -21.59 17.32 -19.10
N CYS A 70 -22.40 16.46 -18.45
CA CYS A 70 -23.57 15.84 -19.07
C CYS A 70 -24.54 16.89 -19.60
N ASN A 71 -24.81 17.94 -18.81
CA ASN A 71 -25.65 19.05 -19.23
C ASN A 71 -25.06 19.78 -20.45
N TYR A 72 -23.75 20.02 -20.48
CA TYR A 72 -23.08 20.61 -21.65
C TYR A 72 -23.17 19.71 -22.90
N MET A 73 -23.20 18.39 -22.71
CA MET A 73 -23.34 17.40 -23.77
C MET A 73 -24.81 17.09 -24.16
N ASN A 74 -25.79 17.82 -23.61
CA ASN A 74 -27.22 17.54 -23.77
C ASN A 74 -27.65 16.13 -23.31
N ILE A 75 -26.94 15.56 -22.34
CA ILE A 75 -27.32 14.31 -21.68
C ILE A 75 -28.17 14.67 -20.47
N SER A 76 -29.34 14.05 -20.34
CA SER A 76 -30.23 14.30 -19.22
C SER A 76 -29.61 13.81 -17.90
N PHE A 77 -29.96 14.47 -16.80
CA PHE A 77 -29.54 14.03 -15.47
C PHE A 77 -30.05 12.61 -15.15
N GLU A 78 -31.26 12.27 -15.63
CA GLU A 78 -31.86 10.95 -15.42
C GLU A 78 -31.11 9.84 -16.15
N ASP A 79 -30.67 10.08 -17.39
CA ASP A 79 -29.86 9.13 -18.14
C ASP A 79 -28.48 8.95 -17.50
N MET A 80 -27.86 10.07 -17.06
CA MET A 80 -26.61 10.02 -16.30
C MET A 80 -26.77 9.21 -15.01
N ALA A 81 -27.83 9.46 -14.24
CA ALA A 81 -28.12 8.78 -12.99
C ALA A 81 -28.35 7.27 -13.20
N LYS A 82 -29.06 6.91 -14.27
CA LYS A 82 -29.33 5.52 -14.64
C LYS A 82 -28.04 4.78 -15.00
N GLU A 83 -27.17 5.39 -15.80
CA GLU A 83 -25.89 4.80 -16.17
C GLU A 83 -24.95 4.69 -14.97
N TYR A 84 -24.97 5.68 -14.06
CA TYR A 84 -24.22 5.62 -12.81
C TYR A 84 -24.67 4.47 -11.92
N LYS A 85 -25.97 4.31 -11.70
CA LYS A 85 -26.53 3.21 -10.87
C LYS A 85 -26.20 1.83 -11.44
N LYS A 86 -26.24 1.69 -12.77
CA LYS A 86 -25.95 0.43 -13.46
C LYS A 86 -24.50 -0.02 -13.27
N ASP A 87 -23.56 0.91 -13.34
CA ASP A 87 -22.13 0.58 -13.38
C ASP A 87 -21.37 0.85 -12.08
N SER A 88 -21.99 1.40 -11.03
CA SER A 88 -21.26 1.80 -9.82
C SER A 88 -20.52 0.63 -9.15
N GLN A 89 -21.15 -0.55 -9.06
CA GLN A 89 -20.51 -1.75 -8.51
C GLN A 89 -19.39 -2.28 -9.41
N ASN A 90 -19.56 -2.23 -10.73
CA ASN A 90 -18.54 -2.67 -11.68
C ASN A 90 -17.30 -1.78 -11.61
N ARG A 91 -17.47 -0.46 -11.52
CA ARG A 91 -16.36 0.49 -11.38
C ARG A 91 -15.57 0.26 -10.10
N ARG A 92 -16.27 0.09 -8.97
CA ARG A 92 -15.63 -0.26 -7.69
C ARG A 92 -14.84 -1.56 -7.76
N THR A 93 -15.38 -2.56 -8.45
CA THR A 93 -14.72 -3.86 -8.65
C THR A 93 -13.45 -3.74 -9.49
N ILE A 94 -13.47 -2.96 -10.59
CA ILE A 94 -12.30 -2.72 -11.44
C ILE A 94 -11.17 -2.04 -10.65
N VAL A 95 -11.51 -1.06 -9.81
CA VAL A 95 -10.54 -0.37 -8.95
C VAL A 95 -9.87 -1.37 -8.00
N ILE A 96 -10.65 -2.21 -7.31
CA ILE A 96 -10.10 -3.27 -6.44
C ILE A 96 -9.19 -4.22 -7.24
N GLN A 97 -9.64 -4.69 -8.40
CA GLN A 97 -8.87 -5.62 -9.24
C GLN A 97 -7.54 -5.03 -9.71
N THR A 98 -7.47 -3.71 -9.88
CA THR A 98 -6.23 -3.01 -10.23
C THR A 98 -5.21 -3.04 -9.09
N PHE A 99 -5.67 -2.94 -7.83
CA PHE A 99 -4.83 -3.00 -6.63
C PHE A 99 -4.47 -4.43 -6.18
N ARG A 100 -5.18 -5.46 -6.65
CA ARG A 100 -4.97 -6.88 -6.27
C ARG A 100 -3.63 -7.50 -6.70
N LYS A 101 -2.70 -6.74 -7.28
CA LYS A 101 -1.41 -7.26 -7.74
C LYS A 101 -0.40 -7.49 -6.61
N ASP A 102 -0.62 -6.93 -5.43
CA ASP A 102 0.33 -6.97 -4.32
C ASP A 102 -0.33 -7.36 -2.98
N PRO A 103 0.22 -8.34 -2.22
CA PRO A 103 -0.34 -8.79 -0.94
C PRO A 103 -0.41 -7.71 0.14
N VAL A 104 0.56 -6.77 0.17
CA VAL A 104 0.58 -5.67 1.15
C VAL A 104 -0.56 -4.70 0.87
N THR A 105 -0.79 -4.40 -0.41
CA THR A 105 -1.87 -3.54 -0.87
C THR A 105 -3.25 -4.15 -0.57
N MET A 106 -3.43 -5.47 -0.75
CA MET A 106 -4.69 -6.14 -0.35
C MET A 106 -4.90 -6.08 1.16
N ALA A 107 -3.88 -6.42 1.96
CA ALA A 107 -3.98 -6.35 3.42
C ALA A 107 -4.31 -4.93 3.91
N PHE A 108 -3.76 -3.91 3.25
CA PHE A 108 -4.07 -2.51 3.53
C PHE A 108 -5.53 -2.15 3.21
N VAL A 109 -6.03 -2.51 2.02
CA VAL A 109 -7.43 -2.25 1.62
C VAL A 109 -8.43 -3.00 2.50
N ASP A 110 -8.11 -4.22 2.91
CA ASP A 110 -8.96 -5.02 3.81
C ASP A 110 -8.96 -4.46 5.25
N SER A 111 -7.82 -3.92 5.71
CA SER A 111 -7.69 -3.35 7.06
C SER A 111 -8.26 -1.93 7.15
N PHE A 112 -8.17 -1.14 6.08
CA PHE A 112 -8.66 0.22 5.99
C PHE A 112 -9.77 0.29 4.94
N GLN A 113 -11.02 0.21 5.42
CA GLN A 113 -12.19 0.28 4.55
C GLN A 113 -12.14 1.53 3.67
N SER A 114 -11.97 1.32 2.36
CA SER A 114 -11.94 2.42 1.39
C SER A 114 -13.31 3.07 1.28
N LYS A 115 -13.36 4.39 1.56
CA LYS A 115 -14.57 5.20 1.38
C LYS A 115 -15.13 5.10 -0.03
N PHE A 116 -14.27 5.06 -1.05
CA PHE A 116 -14.71 4.90 -2.43
C PHE A 116 -15.36 3.53 -2.69
N ILE A 117 -14.87 2.46 -2.08
CA ILE A 117 -15.49 1.13 -2.23
C ILE A 117 -16.86 1.07 -1.57
N GLN A 118 -17.01 1.75 -0.43
CA GLN A 118 -18.27 1.77 0.32
C GLN A 118 -19.30 2.72 -0.30
N PHE A 119 -18.90 3.97 -0.52
CA PHE A 119 -19.80 5.08 -0.85
C PHE A 119 -19.70 5.53 -2.31
N GLY A 120 -18.65 5.11 -3.03
CA GLY A 120 -18.44 5.49 -4.42
C GLY A 120 -17.84 6.89 -4.56
N TYR A 121 -18.24 7.63 -5.60
CA TYR A 121 -17.76 9.00 -5.82
C TYR A 121 -18.37 9.98 -4.81
N VAL A 122 -17.67 11.10 -4.56
CA VAL A 122 -18.19 12.16 -3.70
C VAL A 122 -19.49 12.72 -4.29
N GLY A 123 -20.57 12.66 -3.51
CA GLY A 123 -21.91 13.07 -3.93
C GLY A 123 -22.72 11.97 -4.63
N GLU A 124 -22.22 10.73 -4.73
CA GLU A 124 -22.96 9.61 -5.34
C GLU A 124 -24.29 9.32 -4.62
N ASP A 125 -24.41 9.69 -3.34
CA ASP A 125 -25.66 9.70 -2.55
C ASP A 125 -26.77 10.55 -3.19
N LEU A 126 -26.41 11.68 -3.81
CA LEU A 126 -27.35 12.59 -4.49
C LEU A 126 -27.99 11.95 -5.73
N VAL A 127 -27.34 10.93 -6.31
CA VAL A 127 -27.79 10.22 -7.51
C VAL A 127 -28.40 8.87 -7.17
N THR A 128 -27.80 8.17 -6.20
CA THR A 128 -28.20 6.81 -5.82
C THR A 128 -29.32 6.79 -4.78
N GLY A 129 -29.42 7.83 -3.95
CA GLY A 129 -30.35 7.91 -2.82
C GLY A 129 -29.88 7.14 -1.57
N ASN A 130 -28.68 6.53 -1.62
CA ASN A 130 -28.08 5.86 -0.48
C ASN A 130 -27.38 6.92 0.39
N LYS A 131 -27.87 7.14 1.61
CA LYS A 131 -27.19 8.03 2.57
C LYS A 131 -25.95 7.34 3.14
N GLU A 132 -24.86 8.10 3.27
CA GLU A 132 -23.66 7.72 4.04
C GLU A 132 -24.00 7.32 5.48
#